data_AF-A0A421DUH6-F1
#
_entry.id   AF-A0A421DUH6-F1
#
_cell.length_a   1.000
_cell.length_b   1.000
_cell.length_c   1.000
_cell.angle_alpha   90.00
_cell.angle_beta   90.00
_cell.angle_gamma   90.00
#
_symmetry.space_group_name_H-M   'P 1'
#
loop_
_entity.id
_entity.type
_entity.pdbx_description
1 polymer ?
#
loop_
_entity_poly.entity_id
_entity_poly.type
_entity_poly.pdbx_seq_one_letter_code
_entity_poly.pdbx_strand_id
1 'polypeptide(L)' 'GTATDTATTEPDQWRLRYMVGDLEHYTEWTADFPTIENYYDQYRRGDYAHDVVIERRAVVDR' A
#
# COMPACT_ATOMS: atom_id res chain seq x y z
N GLY A 1 -31.73 22.70 8.05
CA GLY A 1 -30.30 22.31 8.13
C GLY A 1 -30.13 21.07 7.30
N THR A 2 -29.42 21.16 6.19
CA THR A 2 -29.09 19.99 5.37
C THR A 2 -27.85 19.35 5.98
N ALA A 3 -28.02 18.16 6.55
CA ALA A 3 -26.92 17.35 7.05
C ALA A 3 -25.97 17.06 5.89
N THR A 4 -24.73 17.52 6.01
CA THR A 4 -23.65 17.19 5.11
C THR A 4 -23.41 15.69 5.22
N ASP A 5 -23.83 14.95 4.20
CA ASP A 5 -23.51 13.54 4.05
C ASP A 5 -21.99 13.45 3.98
N THR A 6 -21.37 13.13 5.11
CA THR A 6 -19.93 13.00 5.19
C THR A 6 -19.65 11.61 4.68
N ALA A 7 -19.60 11.47 3.35
CA ALA A 7 -19.02 10.30 2.70
C ALA A 7 -17.69 10.04 3.40
N THR A 8 -17.68 9.02 4.25
CA THR A 8 -16.50 8.69 5.02
C THR A 8 -15.57 8.08 3.99
N THR A 9 -14.67 8.88 3.42
CA THR A 9 -13.63 8.38 2.53
C THR A 9 -12.88 7.35 3.36
N GLU A 10 -13.09 6.07 3.07
CA GLU A 10 -12.32 5.01 3.73
C GLU A 10 -10.84 5.37 3.59
N PRO A 11 -10.06 5.28 4.68
CA PRO A 11 -8.67 5.69 4.63
C PRO A 11 -7.94 4.90 3.55
N ASP A 12 -7.13 5.60 2.76
CA ASP A 12 -6.31 4.96 1.73
C ASP A 12 -5.50 3.84 2.35
N GLN A 13 -5.62 2.63 1.80
CA GLN A 13 -4.79 1.51 2.20
C GLN A 13 -3.65 1.32 1.21
N TRP A 14 -2.48 1.01 1.74
CA TRP A 14 -1.23 0.87 1.02
C TRP A 14 -0.58 -0.47 1.35
N ARG A 15 0.13 -1.05 0.39
CA ARG A 15 1.01 -2.21 0.63
C ARG A 15 2.21 -2.16 -0.31
N LEU A 16 3.22 -2.96 -0.01
CA LEU A 16 4.25 -3.30 -0.98
C LEU A 16 3.92 -4.57 -1.73
N ARG A 17 4.26 -4.59 -3.01
CA ARG A 17 4.44 -5.78 -3.82
C ARG A 17 5.91 -5.88 -4.21
N TYR A 18 6.50 -7.06 -4.11
CA TYR A 18 7.90 -7.30 -4.46
C TYR A 18 8.11 -8.76 -4.87
N MET A 19 9.20 -9.01 -5.59
CA MET A 19 9.60 -10.34 -6.05
C MET A 19 10.79 -10.86 -5.25
N VAL A 20 10.77 -12.14 -4.86
CA VAL A 20 11.92 -12.86 -4.29
C VAL A 20 12.14 -14.12 -5.12
N GLY A 21 13.22 -14.15 -5.91
CA GLY A 21 13.31 -15.09 -7.03
C GLY A 21 12.10 -14.91 -7.95
N ASP A 22 11.39 -16.00 -8.25
CA ASP A 22 10.21 -15.95 -9.12
C ASP A 22 8.88 -15.82 -8.33
N LEU A 23 8.94 -15.62 -7.01
CA LEU A 23 7.76 -15.55 -6.16
C LEU A 23 7.36 -14.11 -5.89
N GLU A 24 6.08 -13.82 -6.07
CA GLU A 24 5.48 -12.53 -5.76
C GLU A 24 5.00 -12.51 -4.30
N HIS A 25 5.39 -11.45 -3.59
CA HIS A 25 5.09 -11.25 -2.18
C HIS A 25 4.42 -9.91 -1.94
N TYR A 26 3.64 -9.87 -0.86
CA TYR A 26 2.89 -8.71 -0.45
C TYR A 26 3.04 -8.47 1.04
N THR A 27 3.17 -7.22 1.45
CA THR A 27 2.89 -6.86 2.85
C THR A 27 1.39 -6.80 3.09
N GLU A 28 1.00 -6.80 4.35
CA GLU A 28 -0.37 -6.47 4.72
C GLU A 28 -0.72 -5.04 4.30
N TRP A 29 -2.00 -4.82 4.04
CA TRP A 29 -2.55 -3.49 3.79
C TRP A 29 -2.52 -2.66 5.08
N THR A 30 -2.05 -1.42 4.98
CA THR A 30 -2.04 -0.47 6.09
C THR A 30 -2.50 0.91 5.64
N ALA A 31 -3.13 1.66 6.54
CA ALA A 31 -3.49 3.06 6.30
C ALA A 31 -2.29 4.02 6.46
N ASP A 32 -1.17 3.54 7.01
CA ASP A 32 0.00 4.36 7.31
C ASP A 32 1.00 4.36 6.15
N PHE A 33 0.91 5.37 5.28
CA PHE A 33 1.80 5.53 4.13
C PHE A 33 3.29 5.66 4.50
N PRO A 34 3.69 6.46 5.51
CA PRO A 34 5.08 6.51 5.99
C PRO A 34 5.71 5.15 6.29
N THR A 35 4.95 4.22 6.88
CA THR A 35 5.43 2.86 7.13
C THR A 35 5.75 2.13 5.82
N ILE A 36 4.87 2.24 4.82
CA ILE A 36 5.07 1.61 3.50
C ILE A 36 6.22 2.27 2.72
N GLU A 37 6.36 3.59 2.79
CA GLU A 37 7.48 4.31 2.17
C GLU A 37 8.83 3.88 2.78
N ASN A 38 8.89 3.74 4.11
CA ASN A 38 10.07 3.24 4.79
C ASN A 38 10.42 1.80 4.37
N TYR A 39 9.43 0.91 4.25
CA TYR A 39 9.67 -0.44 3.75
C TYR A 39 10.12 -0.45 2.30
N TYR A 40 9.56 0.40 1.44
CA TYR A 40 9.97 0.54 0.05
C TYR A 40 11.46 0.85 -0.03
N ASP A 41 11.89 1.81 0.77
CA ASP A 41 13.27 2.27 0.83
C ASP A 41 14.25 1.21 1.35
N GLN A 42 13.80 0.33 2.25
CA GLN A 42 14.58 -0.79 2.75
C GLN A 42 14.67 -1.92 1.70
N TYR A 43 13.55 -2.32 1.11
CA TYR A 43 13.49 -3.45 0.19
C TYR A 43 14.19 -3.13 -1.14
N ARG A 44 14.07 -1.91 -1.66
CA ARG A 44 14.77 -1.51 -2.90
C ARG A 44 16.31 -1.48 -2.77
N ARG A 45 16.82 -1.40 -1.53
CA ARG A 45 18.26 -1.40 -1.23
C ARG A 45 18.77 -2.80 -0.85
N GLY A 46 17.88 -3.77 -0.68
CA GLY A 46 18.23 -5.15 -0.35
C GLY A 46 18.57 -5.95 -1.60
N ASP A 47 19.40 -6.98 -1.43
CA ASP A 47 19.88 -7.80 -2.55
C ASP A 47 18.88 -8.89 -3.01
N TYR A 48 17.88 -9.21 -2.18
CA TYR A 48 16.98 -10.36 -2.40
C TYR A 48 15.64 -9.99 -3.01
N ALA A 49 15.18 -8.76 -2.79
CA ALA A 49 13.89 -8.29 -3.28
C ALA A 49 14.09 -7.42 -4.52
N HIS A 50 13.34 -7.69 -5.58
CA HIS A 50 13.33 -6.87 -6.78
C HIS A 50 11.89 -6.54 -7.19
N ASP A 51 11.74 -5.68 -8.20
CA ASP A 51 10.44 -5.18 -8.68
C ASP A 51 9.52 -4.67 -7.56
N VAL A 52 10.13 -4.04 -6.56
CA VAL A 52 9.45 -3.47 -5.41
C VAL A 52 8.58 -2.31 -5.87
N VAL A 53 7.29 -2.33 -5.56
CA VAL A 53 6.34 -1.26 -5.88
C VAL A 53 5.38 -1.01 -4.71
N ILE A 54 4.96 0.26 -4.56
CA ILE A 54 3.90 0.63 -3.63
C ILE A 54 2.56 0.57 -4.37
N GLU A 55 1.60 -0.15 -3.80
CA GLU A 55 0.23 -0.22 -4.30
C GLU A 55 -0.71 0.56 -3.38
N ARG A 56 -1.71 1.23 -3.99
CA ARG A 56 -2.83 1.86 -3.29
C ARG A 56 -4.10 1.07 -3.57
N ARG A 57 -4.86 0.77 -2.52
CA ARG A 57 -6.17 0.14 -2.63
C ARG A 57 -7.18 1.19 -3.10
N ALA A 58 -7.76 0.96 -4.28
CA ALA A 58 -8.94 1.73 -4.71
C ALA A 58 -10.17 1.15 -4.02
N VAL A 59 -10.85 1.96 -3.21
CA VAL A 59 -12.22 1.66 -2.76
C VAL A 59 -13.14 2.15 -3.88
N VAL A 60 -13.87 1.22 -4.50
CA VAL A 60 -14.93 1.56 -5.44
C VAL A 60 -16.22 1.62 -4.62
N ASP A 61 -16.72 2.83 -4.36
CA ASP A 61 -18.07 3.00 -3.82
C ASP A 61 -19.06 2.37 -4.80
N ARG A 62 -19.89 1.44 -4.30
CA ARG A 62 -20.88 0.69 -5.09
C ARG A 62 -22.26 1.31 -5.00
#